data_AF-A0A919DAJ9-F1
#
_entry.id   AF-A0A919DAJ9-F1
#
_cell.length_a   1.000
_cell.length_b   1.000
_cell.length_c   1.000
_cell.angle_alpha   90.00
_cell.angle_beta   90.00
_cell.angle_gamma   90.00
#
_symmetry.space_group_name_H-M   'P 1'
#
loop_
_entity.id
_entity.type
_entity.pdbx_description
1 polymer ?
#
loop_
_entity_poly.entity_id
_entity_poly.type
_entity_poly.pdbx_seq_one_letter_code
_entity_poly.pdbx_strand_id
1 'polypeptide(L)'
;MADDPDARVRIAAFHALSCDRCKSDSCAPGPDRVLEPALHHLSSDPDPQVRLRAAELVGKFAHSDARAVAALKASHTKDPSPAVRKKAGWYAPGGTIYERTAPPAP
;
A
#
# COMPACT_ATOMS: atom_id res chain seq x y z
N MET A 1 4.57 -14.07 7.57
CA MET A 1 4.59 -13.81 6.11
C MET A 1 4.83 -12.33 5.83
N ALA A 2 4.03 -11.40 6.36
CA ALA A 2 4.34 -9.98 6.23
C ALA A 2 5.64 -9.60 6.96
N ASP A 3 5.92 -10.18 8.14
CA ASP A 3 7.15 -9.95 8.92
C ASP A 3 8.23 -11.01 8.69
N ASP A 4 8.18 -11.73 7.56
CA ASP A 4 9.17 -12.77 7.28
C ASP A 4 10.57 -12.17 7.11
N PRO A 5 11.66 -12.81 7.61
CA PRO A 5 13.01 -12.29 7.42
C PRO A 5 13.39 -12.17 5.94
N ASP A 6 12.85 -13.02 5.06
CA ASP A 6 13.09 -12.93 3.62
C ASP A 6 12.19 -11.88 2.95
N ALA A 7 12.82 -10.85 2.38
CA ALA A 7 12.14 -9.80 1.64
C ALA A 7 11.29 -10.35 0.48
N ARG A 8 11.67 -11.46 -0.16
CA ARG A 8 10.87 -12.11 -1.20
C ARG A 8 9.54 -12.63 -0.67
N VAL A 9 9.54 -13.19 0.54
CA VAL A 9 8.32 -13.66 1.20
C VAL A 9 7.43 -12.48 1.57
N ARG A 10 8.02 -11.39 2.09
CA ARG A 10 7.27 -10.15 2.37
C ARG A 10 6.66 -9.54 1.10
N ILE A 11 7.41 -9.47 0.00
CA ILE A 11 6.93 -8.99 -1.31
C ILE A 11 5.75 -9.84 -1.79
N ALA A 12 5.87 -11.17 -1.72
CA ALA A 12 4.80 -12.08 -2.11
C ALA A 12 3.55 -11.90 -1.24
N ALA A 13 3.73 -11.72 0.07
CA ALA A 13 2.64 -11.46 1.00
C ALA A 13 1.89 -10.16 0.64
N PHE A 14 2.59 -9.04 0.47
CA PHE A 14 1.95 -7.77 0.10
C PHE A 14 1.32 -7.81 -1.28
N HIS A 15 1.93 -8.50 -2.26
CA HIS A 15 1.32 -8.70 -3.56
C HIS A 15 0.02 -9.52 -3.47
N ALA A 16 0.00 -10.61 -2.70
CA ALA A 16 -1.20 -11.41 -2.51
C ALA A 16 -2.32 -10.61 -1.82
N LEU A 17 -1.97 -9.73 -0.87
CA LEU A 17 -2.93 -8.85 -0.20
C LEU A 17 -3.44 -7.72 -1.11
N SER A 18 -2.63 -7.25 -2.07
CA SER A 18 -3.01 -6.18 -2.99
C SER A 18 -3.64 -6.68 -4.30
N CYS A 19 -3.56 -7.96 -4.64
CA CYS A 19 -4.08 -8.46 -5.91
C CYS A 19 -5.58 -8.77 -5.83
N ASP A 20 -6.40 -8.07 -6.61
CA ASP A 20 -7.85 -8.32 -6.71
C ASP A 20 -8.17 -9.57 -7.55
N ARG A 21 -7.20 -10.06 -8.34
CA ARG A 21 -7.37 -11.27 -9.18
C ARG A 21 -7.42 -12.56 -8.37
N CYS A 22 -6.84 -12.58 -7.17
CA CYS A 22 -6.77 -13.77 -6.31
C CYS A 22 -7.83 -13.80 -5.21
N LYS A 23 -8.67 -12.76 -5.09
CA LYS A 23 -9.64 -12.61 -3.99
C LYS A 23 -11.06 -12.80 -4.50
N SER A 24 -11.53 -14.05 -4.54
CA SER A 24 -12.96 -14.33 -4.32
C SER A 24 -13.22 -14.21 -2.82
N ASP A 25 -14.27 -13.48 -2.44
CA ASP A 25 -14.57 -12.86 -1.11
C ASP A 25 -14.42 -13.72 0.17
N SER A 26 -14.13 -15.02 0.10
CA SER A 26 -14.22 -15.92 1.27
C SER A 26 -12.99 -15.95 2.20
N CYS A 27 -11.84 -15.39 1.80
CA CYS A 27 -10.58 -15.54 2.56
C CYS A 27 -9.75 -14.26 2.74
N ALA A 28 -10.30 -13.07 2.46
CA ALA A 28 -9.57 -11.83 2.69
C ALA A 28 -9.63 -11.46 4.19
N PRO A 29 -8.48 -11.31 4.89
CA PRO A 29 -8.48 -10.74 6.24
C PRO A 29 -9.11 -9.35 6.20
N GLY A 30 -9.88 -9.02 7.24
CA GLY A 30 -10.57 -7.73 7.34
C GLY A 30 -9.64 -6.53 7.15
N PRO A 31 -10.17 -5.37 6.69
CA PRO A 31 -9.39 -4.20 6.31
C PRO A 31 -8.42 -3.71 7.39
N ASP A 32 -8.84 -3.77 8.65
CA ASP A 32 -8.01 -3.36 9.80
C ASP A 32 -6.79 -4.28 10.00
N ARG A 33 -6.91 -5.58 9.68
CA ARG A 33 -5.82 -6.55 9.83
C ARG A 33 -4.74 -6.43 8.75
N VAL A 34 -5.00 -5.69 7.67
CA VAL A 34 -4.06 -5.54 6.56
C VAL A 34 -3.46 -4.15 6.47
N LEU A 35 -4.19 -3.12 6.90
CA LEU A 35 -3.72 -1.74 6.80
C LEU A 35 -2.57 -1.46 7.76
N GLU A 36 -2.65 -1.88 9.02
CA GLU A 36 -1.61 -1.60 10.02
C GLU A 36 -0.24 -2.21 9.66
N PRO A 37 -0.13 -3.51 9.26
CA PRO A 37 1.12 -4.05 8.75
C PRO A 37 1.64 -3.32 7.50
N ALA A 38 0.74 -2.89 6.60
CA ALA A 38 1.12 -2.17 5.39
C ALA A 38 1.68 -0.77 5.70
N LEU A 39 1.08 -0.05 6.64
CA LEU A 39 1.58 1.24 7.11
C LEU A 39 2.96 1.09 7.75
N HIS A 40 3.15 0.07 8.60
CA HIS A 40 4.43 -0.22 9.22
C HIS A 40 5.51 -0.44 8.15
N HIS A 41 5.31 -1.40 7.25
CA HIS A 41 6.30 -1.76 6.24
C HIS A 41 6.57 -0.63 5.24
N LEU A 42 5.54 0.15 4.87
CA LEU A 42 5.73 1.34 4.02
C LEU A 42 6.67 2.37 4.68
N SER A 43 6.65 2.47 6.01
CA SER A 43 7.45 3.45 6.75
C SER A 43 8.88 2.98 7.04
N SER A 44 9.10 1.69 7.26
CA SER A 44 10.32 1.18 7.91
C SER A 44 11.00 0.00 7.22
N ASP A 45 10.37 -0.66 6.22
CA ASP A 45 10.99 -1.84 5.63
C ASP A 45 12.32 -1.46 4.93
N PRO A 46 13.43 -2.17 5.19
CA PRO A 46 14.71 -1.87 4.57
C PRO A 46 14.66 -2.04 3.05
N ASP A 47 13.86 -2.97 2.54
CA ASP A 47 13.77 -3.31 1.13
C ASP A 47 12.77 -2.36 0.39
N PRO A 48 13.23 -1.60 -0.61
CA PRO A 48 12.37 -0.67 -1.35
C PRO A 48 11.27 -1.37 -2.17
N GLN A 49 11.44 -2.64 -2.54
CA GLN A 49 10.39 -3.42 -3.20
C GLN A 49 9.27 -3.78 -2.23
N VAL A 50 9.59 -4.10 -0.98
CA VAL A 50 8.56 -4.32 0.05
C VAL A 50 7.78 -3.02 0.27
N ARG A 51 8.47 -1.86 0.41
CA ARG A 51 7.80 -0.56 0.54
C ARG A 51 6.93 -0.21 -0.67
N LEU A 52 7.37 -0.54 -1.89
CA LEU A 52 6.57 -0.38 -3.10
C LEU A 52 5.27 -1.18 -3.04
N ARG A 53 5.31 -2.44 -2.59
CA ARG A 53 4.10 -3.28 -2.46
C ARG A 53 3.21 -2.84 -1.31
N ALA A 54 3.81 -2.38 -0.21
CA ALA A 54 3.08 -1.79 0.89
C ALA A 54 2.33 -0.52 0.45
N ALA A 55 2.95 0.35 -0.36
CA ALA A 55 2.28 1.52 -0.94
C ALA A 55 1.06 1.15 -1.80
N GLU A 56 1.15 0.07 -2.59
CA GLU A 56 0.01 -0.44 -3.38
C GLU A 56 -1.14 -0.90 -2.49
N LEU A 57 -0.85 -1.61 -1.40
CA LEU A 57 -1.86 -2.07 -0.45
C LEU A 57 -2.48 -0.90 0.32
N VAL A 58 -1.66 0.02 0.84
CA VAL A 58 -2.12 1.23 1.53
C VAL A 58 -2.99 2.08 0.60
N GLY A 59 -2.66 2.16 -0.68
CA GLY A 59 -3.44 2.88 -1.70
C GLY A 59 -4.91 2.44 -1.80
N LYS A 60 -5.23 1.19 -1.46
CA LYS A 60 -6.63 0.70 -1.44
C LYS A 60 -7.49 1.37 -0.38
N PHE A 61 -6.87 1.92 0.65
CA PHE A 61 -7.53 2.58 1.77
C PHE A 61 -7.48 4.10 1.66
N ALA A 62 -6.91 4.65 0.58
CA ALA A 62 -6.71 6.10 0.43
C ALA A 62 -8.02 6.91 0.43
N HIS A 63 -9.15 6.30 0.08
CA HIS A 63 -10.47 6.95 0.06
C HIS A 63 -11.30 6.70 1.32
N SER A 64 -10.84 5.83 2.23
CA SER A 64 -11.59 5.39 3.41
C SER A 64 -10.84 5.56 4.74
N ASP A 65 -9.52 5.75 4.72
CA ASP A 65 -8.70 5.94 5.92
C ASP A 65 -7.68 7.08 5.74
N ALA A 66 -7.75 8.09 6.61
CA ALA A 66 -6.86 9.25 6.60
C ALA A 66 -5.39 8.88 6.87
N ARG A 67 -5.12 7.80 7.61
CA ARG A 67 -3.77 7.29 7.88
C ARG A 67 -3.09 6.81 6.59
N ALA A 68 -3.86 6.19 5.70
CA ALA A 68 -3.36 5.76 4.40
C ALA A 68 -2.90 6.95 3.56
N VAL A 69 -3.71 8.01 3.49
CA VAL A 69 -3.36 9.25 2.78
C VAL A 69 -2.11 9.90 3.38
N ALA A 70 -2.03 9.99 4.72
CA ALA A 70 -0.89 10.57 5.41
C ALA A 70 0.40 9.80 5.12
N ALA A 71 0.36 8.47 5.17
CA ALA A 71 1.51 7.61 4.88
C ALA A 71 1.95 7.74 3.41
N LEU A 72 1.02 7.73 2.46
CA LEU A 72 1.34 7.89 1.03
C LEU A 72 1.98 9.25 0.73
N LYS A 73 1.48 10.34 1.33
CA LYS A 73 2.09 11.67 1.22
C LYS A 73 3.50 11.71 1.82
N ALA A 74 3.69 11.08 2.99
CA ALA A 74 5.00 11.00 3.63
C ALA A 74 6.00 10.21 2.77
N SER A 75 5.62 9.03 2.27
CA SER A 75 6.48 8.23 1.40
C SER A 75 6.75 8.91 0.06
N HIS A 76 5.77 9.62 -0.51
CA HIS A 76 5.96 10.38 -1.74
C HIS A 76 7.05 11.46 -1.60
N THR A 77 7.14 12.09 -0.43
CA THR A 77 8.06 13.20 -0.18
C THR A 77 9.41 12.77 0.38
N LYS A 78 9.44 11.74 1.24
CA LYS A 78 10.61 11.43 2.09
C LYS A 78 11.25 10.07 1.81
N ASP A 79 10.64 9.18 1.03
CA ASP A 79 11.23 7.86 0.82
C ASP A 79 12.58 7.97 0.08
N PRO A 80 13.64 7.29 0.53
CA PRO A 80 14.95 7.33 -0.12
C PRO A 80 14.90 6.81 -1.56
N SER A 81 14.02 5.85 -1.86
CA SER A 81 13.87 5.27 -3.19
C SER A 81 13.00 6.14 -4.11
N PRO A 82 13.53 6.62 -5.26
CA PRO A 82 12.73 7.35 -6.24
C PRO A 82 11.54 6.54 -6.77
N ALA A 83 11.68 5.22 -6.85
CA ALA A 83 10.60 4.34 -7.29
C ALA A 83 9.44 4.32 -6.29
N VAL A 84 9.73 4.26 -4.99
CA VAL A 84 8.70 4.31 -3.94
C VAL A 84 8.03 5.68 -3.94
N ARG A 85 8.80 6.78 -4.04
CA ARG A 85 8.22 8.13 -4.15
C ARG A 85 7.23 8.24 -5.30
N LYS A 86 7.63 7.79 -6.49
CA LYS A 86 6.77 7.80 -7.68
C LYS A 86 5.50 6.97 -7.47
N LYS A 87 5.63 5.76 -6.96
CA LYS A 87 4.49 4.85 -6.69
C LYS A 87 3.52 5.45 -5.67
N ALA A 88 4.03 5.95 -4.54
CA ALA A 88 3.22 6.58 -3.50
C ALA A 88 2.46 7.80 -4.04
N GLY A 89 3.12 8.60 -4.89
CA GLY A 89 2.49 9.73 -5.57
C GLY A 89 1.32 9.35 -6.49
N TRP A 90 1.30 8.15 -7.07
CA TRP A 90 0.15 7.71 -7.87
C TRP A 90 -1.10 7.46 -7.01
N TYR A 91 -0.93 7.03 -5.77
CA TYR A 91 -2.02 6.68 -4.84
C TYR A 91 -2.34 7.80 -3.83
N ALA A 92 -1.54 8.86 -3.76
CA ALA A 92 -1.85 10.04 -2.95
C ALA A 92 -2.85 10.96 -3.68
N PRO A 93 -3.59 11.84 -2.96
CA PRO A 93 -4.50 12.82 -3.57
C PRO A 93 -3.82 13.64 -4.70
N GLY A 94 -4.51 13.80 -5.84
CA GLY A 94 -3.95 14.37 -7.07
C GLY A 94 -3.14 13.38 -7.93
N GLY A 95 -2.92 12.16 -7.45
CA GLY A 95 -2.25 11.09 -8.16
C GLY A 95 -3.16 10.39 -9.17
N THR A 96 -2.60 9.93 -10.28
CA THR A 96 -3.37 9.33 -11.37
C THR A 96 -4.21 8.11 -10.97
N ILE A 97 -3.75 7.29 -10.02
CA ILE A 97 -4.50 6.13 -9.55
C ILE A 97 -5.52 6.55 -8.48
N TYR A 98 -5.16 7.48 -7.60
CA TYR A 98 -6.09 8.03 -6.61
C TYR A 98 -7.35 8.58 -7.30
N GLU A 99 -7.19 9.46 -8.30
CA GLU A 99 -8.31 10.06 -9.02
C GLU A 99 -9.14 9.00 -9.77
N ARG A 100 -8.48 8.04 -10.42
CA ARG A 100 -9.17 6.97 -11.16
C ARG A 100 -9.97 6.04 -10.24
N THR A 101 -9.55 5.86 -9.00
CA THR A 101 -10.16 4.93 -8.02
C THR A 101 -11.09 5.63 -7.04
N ALA A 102 -11.26 6.95 -7.16
CA ALA A 102 -12.16 7.71 -6.30
C ALA A 102 -13.60 7.19 -6.44
N PRO A 103 -14.33 7.00 -5.33
CA PRO A 103 -15.74 6.66 -5.40
C PRO A 103 -16.51 7.77 -6.10
N PRO A 104 -17.59 7.45 -6.84
CA PRO A 104 -18.44 8.47 -7.44
C PRO A 104 -18.96 9.43 -6.37
N ALA A 105 -19.06 10.71 -6.72
CA ALA A 105 -19.67 11.70 -5.84
C ALA A 105 -21.12 11.29 -5.50
N PRO A 106 -21.56 11.49 -4.25
CA PRO A 106 -22.91 11.15 -3.81
C PRO A 106 -24.00 11.94 -4.54
#